data_AF-A0A4U6XTF6-F1
#
_entry.id   AF-A0A4U6XTF6-F1
#
_cell.length_a   1.000
_cell.length_b   1.000
_cell.length_c   1.000
_cell.angle_alpha   90.00
_cell.angle_beta   90.00
_cell.angle_gamma   90.00
#
_symmetry.space_group_name_H-M   'P 1'
#
loop_
_entity.id
_entity.type
_entity.pdbx_description
1 polymer ?
#
loop_
_entity_poly.entity_id
_entity_poly.type
_entity_poly.pdbx_seq_one_letter_code
_entity_poly.pdbx_strand_id
1 'polypeptide(L)'
;MSIPDFTFDEQLVLPAFGADVDFLNDPTVPYEEKKWMFDVLLNDIVPYRYHTEPRMFPEINFYVTLLFNRPNRNDIMGLVWRFHEFISMMAANHPAEADQVIAGLQLRAMSCGWPGAPTTITSPAADEEEAAEGEARAARPAGEVVVQQQQQQQQQQQQQQQAEQAPTPERSPAASPVAAAAAARRGRRPKSQLGGVTDRHQHPLLKAELAAVPQLRYKGVIRDMDHFLELDEAYERHVKRAAGAAPHQDPSWPRSAEQQRVYVRKLVDSITDLKSFYELRKAEERRAKLEGVSSRARGQDGGVIVVSESGPSSRKRKRGPGDDGDEREDAVTVEESAGARPKGISKTDWILMDEKSTPAQRLEAVIHHGISDVEIELLSWRLLRAAMEAQQGFTMRPLWSGSKTVATWEHFDTFGERWHAICVNVLDCKIIIHSLTRADWVCKYASAPAKERGGKLSNDLLNGRRDIQNQVGRDVIKEKTSRQDWTTSEDFEIRDKNGGLVLKGGHLGDRKRRQLAVRAQQSANP
;
A
#
# COMPACT_ATOMS: atom_id res chain seq x y z
N MET A 1 48.74 -31.32 -24.46
CA MET A 1 48.85 -29.95 -25.00
C MET A 1 49.00 -29.03 -23.81
N SER A 2 50.15 -28.37 -23.64
CA SER A 2 50.32 -27.40 -22.55
C SER A 2 49.46 -26.17 -22.86
N ILE A 3 48.56 -25.83 -21.95
CA ILE A 3 47.80 -24.58 -22.00
C ILE A 3 48.85 -23.45 -21.89
N PRO A 4 48.83 -22.42 -22.75
CA PRO A 4 49.72 -21.28 -22.58
C PRO A 4 49.50 -20.68 -21.20
N ASP A 5 50.57 -20.58 -20.41
CA ASP A 5 50.56 -19.90 -19.10
C ASP A 5 50.14 -18.45 -19.32
N PHE A 6 48.85 -18.20 -19.10
CA PHE A 6 48.27 -16.87 -19.17
C PHE A 6 48.53 -16.18 -17.84
N THR A 7 49.73 -15.62 -17.68
CA THR A 7 50.08 -14.84 -16.49
C THR A 7 49.28 -13.54 -16.53
N PHE A 8 48.31 -13.41 -15.63
CA PHE A 8 47.68 -12.13 -15.33
C PHE A 8 48.75 -11.15 -14.89
N ASP A 9 48.67 -9.91 -15.34
CA ASP A 9 49.42 -8.84 -14.70
C ASP A 9 48.81 -8.65 -13.30
N GLU A 10 49.42 -9.30 -12.30
CA GLU A 10 48.94 -9.36 -10.90
C GLU A 10 48.67 -7.97 -10.31
N GLN A 11 49.19 -6.91 -10.92
CA GLN A 11 49.02 -5.52 -10.49
C GLN A 11 47.60 -4.95 -10.69
N LEU A 12 46.75 -5.59 -11.51
CA LEU A 12 45.40 -5.08 -11.83
C LEU A 12 44.26 -5.79 -11.09
N VAL A 13 44.56 -6.84 -10.32
CA VAL A 13 43.54 -7.56 -9.55
C VAL A 13 43.33 -6.86 -8.21
N LEU A 14 42.10 -6.45 -7.91
CA LEU A 14 41.76 -5.98 -6.57
C LEU A 14 42.09 -7.12 -5.57
N PRO A 15 42.75 -6.84 -4.44
CA PRO A 15 43.25 -7.86 -3.52
C PRO A 15 42.20 -8.90 -3.09
N ALA A 16 40.91 -8.50 -3.11
CA ALA A 16 39.80 -9.32 -2.67
C ALA A 16 39.43 -10.46 -3.65
N PHE A 17 39.36 -10.21 -4.96
CA PHE A 17 38.98 -11.27 -5.94
C PHE A 17 40.19 -12.14 -6.33
N GLY A 18 41.42 -11.66 -6.14
CA GLY A 18 42.63 -12.46 -6.37
C GLY A 18 42.64 -13.77 -5.58
N ALA A 19 42.24 -13.73 -4.30
CA ALA A 19 42.14 -14.93 -3.48
C ALA A 19 41.10 -15.95 -3.99
N ASP A 20 39.99 -15.48 -4.58
CA ASP A 20 39.00 -16.37 -5.20
C ASP A 20 39.58 -17.03 -6.47
N VAL A 21 40.40 -16.29 -7.23
CA VAL A 21 41.10 -16.82 -8.42
C VAL A 21 42.14 -17.86 -8.02
N ASP A 22 42.91 -17.61 -6.96
CA ASP A 22 43.88 -18.57 -6.41
C ASP A 22 43.19 -19.85 -5.95
N PHE A 23 42.05 -19.72 -5.26
CA PHE A 23 41.21 -20.85 -4.87
C PHE A 23 40.72 -21.67 -6.08
N LEU A 24 40.28 -20.99 -7.15
CA LEU A 24 39.89 -21.67 -8.40
C LEU A 24 41.06 -22.38 -9.08
N ASN A 25 42.27 -21.83 -8.97
CA ASN A 25 43.49 -22.39 -9.57
C ASN A 25 44.11 -23.52 -8.72
N ASP A 26 43.82 -23.60 -7.42
CA ASP A 26 44.45 -24.55 -6.51
C ASP A 26 44.09 -26.02 -6.88
N PRO A 27 45.04 -26.84 -7.34
CA PRO A 27 44.76 -28.21 -7.75
C PRO A 27 44.35 -29.12 -6.58
N THR A 28 44.55 -28.69 -5.33
CA THR A 28 44.17 -29.45 -4.13
C THR A 28 42.70 -29.29 -3.75
N VAL A 29 42.03 -28.24 -4.23
CA VAL A 29 40.62 -27.97 -3.95
C VAL A 29 39.72 -28.86 -4.83
N PRO A 30 38.79 -29.65 -4.25
CA PRO A 30 37.89 -30.53 -5.00
C PRO A 30 37.01 -29.76 -6.00
N TYR A 31 36.67 -30.42 -7.13
CA TYR A 31 35.82 -29.82 -8.16
C TYR A 31 34.47 -29.32 -7.61
N GLU A 32 33.81 -30.10 -6.74
CA GLU A 32 32.50 -29.72 -6.18
C GLU A 32 32.56 -28.38 -5.42
N GLU A 33 33.70 -28.06 -4.81
CA GLU A 33 33.91 -26.78 -4.12
C GLU A 33 34.17 -25.62 -5.10
N LYS A 34 34.64 -25.89 -6.31
CA LYS A 34 34.83 -24.88 -7.36
C LYS A 34 33.58 -24.70 -8.22
N LYS A 35 32.79 -25.76 -8.38
CA LYS A 35 31.63 -25.84 -9.26
C LYS A 35 30.60 -24.75 -8.97
N TRP A 36 30.24 -24.56 -7.69
CA TRP A 36 29.26 -23.54 -7.32
C TRP A 36 29.74 -22.12 -7.66
N MET A 37 31.07 -21.86 -7.58
CA MET A 37 31.64 -20.58 -7.97
C MET A 37 31.52 -20.36 -9.47
N PHE A 38 31.87 -21.36 -10.28
CA PHE A 38 31.69 -21.28 -11.73
C PHE A 38 30.22 -21.09 -12.12
N ASP A 39 29.29 -21.78 -11.46
CA ASP A 39 27.85 -21.59 -11.66
C ASP A 39 27.44 -20.14 -11.38
N VAL A 40 27.85 -19.57 -10.23
CA VAL A 40 27.55 -18.17 -9.91
C VAL A 40 28.14 -17.23 -10.97
N LEU A 41 29.44 -17.33 -11.24
CA LEU A 41 30.14 -16.36 -12.07
C LEU A 41 29.70 -16.44 -13.54
N LEU A 42 29.64 -17.65 -14.09
CA LEU A 42 29.43 -17.85 -15.53
C LEU A 42 27.94 -17.98 -15.94
N ASN A 43 27.05 -18.41 -15.05
CA ASN A 43 25.61 -18.47 -15.36
C ASN A 43 24.82 -17.28 -14.80
N ASP A 44 25.16 -16.78 -13.61
CA ASP A 44 24.35 -15.76 -12.96
C ASP A 44 24.86 -14.33 -13.17
N ILE A 45 26.15 -14.14 -13.45
CA ILE A 45 26.75 -12.80 -13.58
C ILE A 45 27.10 -12.47 -15.03
N VAL A 46 28.02 -13.23 -15.63
CA VAL A 46 28.56 -12.98 -16.98
C VAL A 46 27.48 -12.82 -18.06
N PRO A 47 26.39 -13.61 -18.09
CA PRO A 47 25.39 -13.51 -19.16
C PRO A 47 24.62 -12.18 -19.18
N TYR A 48 24.66 -11.41 -18.09
CA TYR A 48 23.96 -10.12 -17.99
C TYR A 48 24.81 -8.93 -18.41
N ARG A 49 26.05 -9.15 -18.86
CA ARG A 49 26.90 -8.10 -19.40
C ARG A 49 26.30 -7.54 -20.70
N TYR A 50 26.29 -6.23 -20.85
CA TYR A 50 25.88 -5.59 -22.10
C TYR A 50 26.83 -5.96 -23.25
N HIS A 51 26.28 -6.46 -24.35
CA HIS A 51 27.04 -6.81 -25.54
C HIS A 51 27.29 -5.62 -26.48
N THR A 52 26.58 -4.52 -26.27
CA THR A 52 26.71 -3.26 -27.02
C THR A 52 27.53 -2.26 -26.22
N GLU A 53 28.24 -1.36 -26.90
CA GLU A 53 29.06 -0.35 -26.21
C GLU A 53 28.18 0.63 -25.41
N PRO A 54 28.54 0.94 -24.15
CA PRO A 54 29.69 0.42 -23.42
C PRO A 54 29.43 -1.00 -22.88
N ARG A 55 30.38 -1.93 -23.10
CA ARG A 55 30.29 -3.37 -22.74
C ARG A 55 30.42 -3.64 -21.23
N MET A 56 29.56 -2.97 -20.47
CA MET A 56 29.54 -2.90 -19.02
C MET A 56 28.67 -3.99 -18.40
N PHE A 57 28.87 -4.23 -17.12
CA PHE A 57 27.97 -5.03 -16.30
C PHE A 57 26.88 -4.11 -15.70
N PRO A 58 25.64 -4.62 -15.50
CA PRO A 58 24.64 -3.97 -14.66
C PRO A 58 25.18 -3.60 -13.28
N GLU A 59 24.56 -2.60 -12.64
CA GLU A 59 24.86 -2.22 -11.26
C GLU A 59 24.70 -3.39 -10.27
N ILE A 60 25.46 -3.41 -9.18
CA ILE A 60 25.44 -4.53 -8.20
C ILE A 60 24.02 -4.82 -7.65
N ASN A 61 23.18 -3.79 -7.53
CA ASN A 61 21.79 -3.92 -7.08
C ASN A 61 20.92 -4.79 -8.01
N PHE A 62 21.26 -4.85 -9.30
CA PHE A 62 20.62 -5.77 -10.25
C PHE A 62 20.84 -7.23 -9.80
N TYR A 63 22.08 -7.60 -9.47
CA TYR A 63 22.42 -8.95 -9.03
C TYR A 63 21.86 -9.30 -7.65
N VAL A 64 21.78 -8.32 -6.73
CA VAL A 64 21.08 -8.49 -5.45
C VAL A 64 19.61 -8.89 -5.66
N THR A 65 18.97 -8.33 -6.68
CA THR A 65 17.57 -8.63 -7.04
C THR A 65 17.47 -9.96 -7.78
N LEU A 66 18.34 -10.19 -8.77
CA LEU A 66 18.37 -11.41 -9.58
C LEU A 66 18.54 -12.66 -8.70
N LEU A 67 19.45 -12.58 -7.72
CA LEU A 67 19.82 -13.69 -6.86
C LEU A 67 18.97 -13.79 -5.57
N PHE A 68 17.92 -12.96 -5.45
CA PHE A 68 17.12 -12.87 -4.22
C PHE A 68 16.52 -14.21 -3.79
N ASN A 69 16.08 -15.03 -4.76
CA ASN A 69 15.42 -16.32 -4.52
C ASN A 69 16.38 -17.51 -4.48
N ARG A 70 17.71 -17.30 -4.62
CA ARG A 70 18.66 -18.40 -4.60
C ARG A 70 18.79 -18.94 -3.15
N PRO A 71 18.68 -20.26 -2.91
CA PRO A 71 18.67 -20.81 -1.55
C PRO A 71 19.94 -20.51 -0.74
N ASN A 72 21.10 -20.43 -1.41
CA ASN A 72 22.41 -20.13 -0.81
C ASN A 72 22.84 -18.67 -1.04
N ARG A 73 21.89 -17.73 -1.17
CA ARG A 73 22.16 -16.31 -1.45
C ARG A 73 23.25 -15.73 -0.55
N ASN A 74 23.11 -15.89 0.77
CA ASN A 74 24.04 -15.26 1.73
C ASN A 74 25.48 -15.74 1.54
N ASP A 75 25.66 -17.00 1.17
CA ASP A 75 26.97 -17.61 0.98
C ASP A 75 27.62 -17.12 -0.32
N ILE A 76 26.83 -16.94 -1.38
CA ILE A 76 27.35 -16.53 -2.68
C ILE A 76 27.53 -15.01 -2.83
N MET A 77 26.81 -14.18 -2.06
CA MET A 77 26.85 -12.73 -2.27
C MET A 77 28.27 -12.18 -2.09
N GLY A 78 29.06 -12.71 -1.14
CA GLY A 78 30.45 -12.29 -0.97
C GLY A 78 31.28 -12.42 -2.25
N LEU A 79 31.13 -13.55 -2.96
CA LEU A 79 31.79 -13.79 -4.25
C LEU A 79 31.27 -12.84 -5.33
N VAL A 80 29.94 -12.65 -5.41
CA VAL A 80 29.29 -11.78 -6.40
C VAL A 80 29.82 -10.35 -6.28
N TRP A 81 29.91 -9.81 -5.07
CA TRP A 81 30.42 -8.46 -4.82
C TRP A 81 31.87 -8.30 -5.27
N ARG A 82 32.76 -9.21 -4.84
CA ARG A 82 34.19 -9.15 -5.20
C ARG A 82 34.43 -9.28 -6.71
N PHE A 83 33.72 -10.21 -7.36
CA PHE A 83 33.83 -10.36 -8.81
C PHE A 83 33.26 -9.15 -9.55
N HIS A 84 32.08 -8.65 -9.15
CA HIS A 84 31.44 -7.49 -9.79
C HIS A 84 32.30 -6.24 -9.72
N GLU A 85 32.88 -5.95 -8.55
CA GLU A 85 33.78 -4.80 -8.35
C GLU A 85 34.99 -4.89 -9.28
N PHE A 86 35.65 -6.06 -9.31
CA PHE A 86 36.79 -6.33 -10.17
C PHE A 86 36.45 -6.22 -11.66
N ILE A 87 35.44 -6.94 -12.12
CA ILE A 87 35.13 -7.03 -13.55
C ILE A 87 34.49 -5.74 -14.09
N SER A 88 33.77 -4.98 -13.25
CA SER A 88 33.20 -3.68 -13.64
C SER A 88 34.29 -2.62 -13.79
N MET A 89 35.27 -2.60 -12.87
CA MET A 89 36.45 -1.73 -12.99
C MET A 89 37.23 -2.04 -14.28
N MET A 90 37.45 -3.32 -14.58
CA MET A 90 38.11 -3.74 -15.82
C MET A 90 37.28 -3.39 -17.06
N ALA A 91 35.98 -3.65 -17.06
CA ALA A 91 35.12 -3.34 -18.20
C ALA A 91 35.07 -1.83 -18.51
N ALA A 92 35.15 -0.98 -17.48
CA ALA A 92 35.16 0.47 -17.63
C ALA A 92 36.47 1.00 -18.22
N ASN A 93 37.61 0.48 -17.75
CA ASN A 93 38.94 1.01 -18.10
C ASN A 93 39.57 0.27 -19.29
N HIS A 94 39.35 -1.05 -19.38
CA HIS A 94 40.00 -1.99 -20.29
C HIS A 94 39.02 -3.07 -20.80
N PRO A 95 38.00 -2.71 -21.62
CA PRO A 95 36.93 -3.64 -22.00
C PRO A 95 37.42 -4.90 -22.74
N ALA A 96 38.52 -4.80 -23.50
CA ALA A 96 39.13 -5.95 -24.17
C ALA A 96 39.83 -6.91 -23.19
N GLU A 97 40.41 -6.40 -22.11
CA GLU A 97 41.01 -7.23 -21.06
C GLU A 97 39.92 -7.90 -20.23
N ALA A 98 38.79 -7.23 -19.99
CA ALA A 98 37.62 -7.85 -19.36
C ALA A 98 37.09 -9.04 -20.20
N ASP A 99 37.12 -8.96 -21.54
CA ASP A 99 36.79 -10.09 -22.42
C ASP A 99 37.77 -11.26 -22.21
N GLN A 100 39.07 -10.97 -22.12
CA GLN A 100 40.10 -11.98 -21.90
C GLN A 100 39.97 -12.66 -20.53
N VAL A 101 39.63 -11.91 -19.49
CA VAL A 101 39.34 -12.45 -18.15
C VAL A 101 38.18 -13.43 -18.20
N ILE A 102 37.07 -13.04 -18.83
CA ILE A 102 35.87 -13.88 -18.94
C ILE A 102 36.20 -15.16 -19.73
N ALA A 103 36.93 -15.03 -20.84
CA ALA A 103 37.39 -16.18 -21.62
C ALA A 103 38.32 -17.10 -20.81
N GLY A 104 39.24 -16.52 -20.03
CA GLY A 104 40.12 -17.27 -19.14
C GLY A 104 39.37 -17.98 -18.01
N LEU A 105 38.29 -17.39 -17.50
CA LEU A 105 37.42 -18.01 -16.51
C LEU A 105 36.63 -19.19 -17.12
N GLN A 106 36.12 -19.03 -18.34
CA GLN A 106 35.46 -20.10 -19.09
C GLN A 106 36.42 -21.27 -19.38
N LEU A 107 37.65 -20.97 -19.80
CA LEU A 107 38.67 -21.99 -20.05
C LEU A 107 39.02 -22.79 -18.78
N ARG A 108 39.13 -22.09 -17.64
CA ARG A 108 39.34 -22.74 -16.34
C ARG A 108 38.17 -23.62 -15.95
N ALA A 109 36.94 -23.13 -16.08
CA ALA A 109 35.74 -23.92 -15.82
C ALA A 109 35.73 -25.21 -16.65
N MET A 110 36.05 -25.13 -17.95
CA MET A 110 36.16 -26.28 -18.84
C MET A 110 37.25 -27.27 -18.39
N SER A 111 38.42 -26.78 -17.99
CA SER A 111 39.51 -27.63 -17.48
C SER A 111 39.13 -28.36 -16.19
N CYS A 112 38.22 -27.79 -15.39
CA CYS A 112 37.69 -28.39 -14.18
C CYS A 112 36.49 -29.32 -14.44
N GLY A 113 35.99 -29.45 -15.68
CA GLY A 113 34.84 -30.29 -16.01
C GLY A 113 33.48 -29.59 -15.96
N TRP A 114 33.46 -28.26 -16.07
CA TRP A 114 32.23 -27.46 -16.17
C TRP A 114 32.03 -26.93 -17.61
N PRO A 115 30.81 -26.92 -18.18
CA PRO A 115 29.55 -27.40 -17.64
C PRO A 115 29.27 -28.83 -18.16
N GLY A 116 29.84 -29.87 -17.53
CA GLY A 116 29.42 -31.23 -17.87
C GLY A 116 30.49 -32.31 -17.83
N ALA A 117 31.16 -32.51 -16.70
CA ALA A 117 31.71 -33.82 -16.40
C ALA A 117 30.52 -34.78 -16.29
N PRO A 118 30.37 -35.78 -17.18
CA PRO A 118 29.33 -36.78 -17.04
C PRO A 118 29.57 -37.46 -15.71
N THR A 119 28.63 -37.30 -14.78
CA THR A 119 28.57 -38.07 -13.55
C THR A 119 28.55 -39.54 -13.96
N THR A 120 29.71 -40.20 -13.93
CA THR A 120 29.80 -41.63 -14.20
C THR A 120 29.25 -42.30 -12.95
N ILE A 121 27.92 -42.34 -12.85
CA ILE A 121 27.20 -43.09 -11.84
C ILE A 121 27.44 -44.55 -12.18
N THR A 122 28.47 -45.13 -11.58
CA THR A 122 28.58 -46.59 -11.50
C THR A 122 27.56 -47.02 -10.44
N SER A 123 26.36 -47.40 -10.88
CA SER A 123 25.41 -48.14 -10.03
C SER A 123 25.02 -49.45 -10.71
N PRO A 124 25.02 -50.58 -10.00
CA PRO A 124 24.48 -51.82 -10.48
C PRO A 124 22.94 -51.84 -10.32
N ALA A 125 22.29 -52.41 -11.35
CA ALA A 125 21.01 -53.11 -11.35
C ALA A 125 19.93 -52.75 -10.30
N ALA A 126 18.80 -52.24 -10.76
CA ALA A 126 17.51 -52.96 -10.75
C ALA A 126 16.33 -52.02 -11.11
N ASP A 127 15.52 -52.51 -12.04
CA ASP A 127 14.07 -52.39 -12.17
C ASP A 127 13.42 -51.04 -12.57
N GLU A 128 13.12 -51.00 -13.87
CA GLU A 128 11.85 -50.62 -14.53
C GLU A 128 10.73 -50.08 -13.63
N GLU A 129 10.18 -48.89 -13.93
CA GLU A 129 8.92 -48.72 -14.68
C GLU A 129 8.52 -47.22 -14.76
N GLU A 130 7.78 -46.88 -15.83
CA GLU A 130 6.96 -45.66 -16.05
C GLU A 130 7.54 -44.50 -16.90
N ALA A 131 7.31 -44.66 -18.22
CA ALA A 131 7.25 -43.63 -19.26
C ALA A 131 5.90 -42.86 -19.13
N ALA A 132 5.86 -41.53 -19.11
CA ALA A 132 5.92 -40.58 -20.23
C ALA A 132 4.55 -39.95 -20.57
N GLU A 133 4.46 -38.62 -20.48
CA GLU A 133 3.71 -37.67 -21.33
C GLU A 133 3.91 -36.26 -20.70
N GLY A 134 4.27 -35.18 -21.38
CA GLY A 134 4.24 -34.87 -22.80
C GLY A 134 3.88 -33.38 -22.97
N GLU A 135 4.90 -32.53 -22.84
CA GLU A 135 5.13 -31.18 -23.41
C GLU A 135 4.03 -30.42 -24.20
N ALA A 136 3.81 -29.14 -23.85
CA ALA A 136 3.61 -28.04 -24.81
C ALA A 136 3.58 -26.66 -24.09
N ARG A 137 4.63 -25.84 -24.21
CA ARG A 137 4.59 -24.40 -23.88
C ARG A 137 5.09 -23.58 -25.07
N ALA A 138 4.13 -22.96 -25.75
CA ALA A 138 4.33 -22.08 -26.89
C ALA A 138 4.89 -20.71 -26.47
N ALA A 139 5.82 -20.20 -27.29
CA ALA A 139 6.37 -18.86 -27.22
C ALA A 139 5.32 -17.78 -27.56
N ARG A 140 5.36 -16.64 -26.84
CA ARG A 140 4.56 -15.44 -27.13
C ARG A 140 5.43 -14.39 -27.85
N PRO A 141 4.94 -13.71 -28.91
CA PRO A 141 5.73 -12.74 -29.67
C PRO A 141 5.71 -11.32 -29.07
N ALA A 142 6.84 -10.63 -29.19
CA ALA A 142 7.17 -9.33 -28.62
C ALA A 142 6.51 -8.10 -29.32
N GLY A 143 5.34 -8.26 -29.94
CA GLY A 143 4.71 -7.20 -30.75
C GLY A 143 3.78 -6.22 -29.99
N GLU A 144 3.25 -6.62 -28.84
CA GLU A 144 2.16 -5.88 -28.17
C GLU A 144 2.63 -4.71 -27.28
N VAL A 145 3.91 -4.70 -26.88
CA VAL A 145 4.44 -3.70 -25.94
C VAL A 145 4.68 -2.33 -26.61
N VAL A 146 4.94 -2.31 -27.92
CA VAL A 146 5.26 -1.07 -28.66
C VAL A 146 4.01 -0.22 -28.90
N VAL A 147 2.85 -0.85 -29.16
CA VAL A 147 1.59 -0.15 -29.43
C VAL A 147 1.05 0.54 -28.15
N GLN A 148 1.23 -0.08 -26.99
CA GLN A 148 0.74 0.46 -25.71
C GLN A 148 1.57 1.67 -25.25
N GLN A 149 2.88 1.70 -25.55
CA GLN A 149 3.76 2.82 -25.21
C GLN A 149 3.52 4.05 -26.10
N GLN A 150 3.19 3.83 -27.38
CA GLN A 150 2.91 4.91 -28.33
C GLN A 150 1.55 5.59 -28.06
N GLN A 151 0.56 4.82 -27.62
CA GLN A 151 -0.75 5.35 -27.24
C GLN A 151 -0.70 6.17 -25.93
N GLN A 152 0.22 5.83 -25.03
CA GLN A 152 0.45 6.57 -23.79
C GLN A 152 1.18 7.90 -24.02
N GLN A 153 2.07 7.98 -25.01
CA GLN A 153 2.72 9.25 -25.42
C GLN A 153 1.74 10.22 -26.10
N GLN A 154 0.80 9.72 -26.92
CA GLN A 154 -0.23 10.59 -27.54
C GLN A 154 -1.20 11.19 -26.52
N GLN A 155 -1.57 10.45 -25.46
CA GLN A 155 -2.40 11.00 -24.38
C GLN A 155 -1.67 12.07 -23.55
N GLN A 156 -0.35 11.98 -23.38
CA GLN A 156 0.42 13.01 -22.68
C GLN A 156 0.56 14.30 -23.49
N GLN A 157 0.68 14.22 -24.82
CA GLN A 157 0.72 15.41 -25.68
C GLN A 157 -0.64 16.15 -25.74
N GLN A 158 -1.76 15.43 -25.73
CA GLN A 158 -3.09 16.07 -25.67
C GLN A 158 -3.37 16.80 -24.34
N GLN A 159 -2.78 16.36 -23.23
CA GLN A 159 -2.93 17.05 -21.94
C GLN A 159 -2.06 18.31 -21.82
N GLN A 160 -0.92 18.38 -22.51
CA GLN A 160 -0.08 19.59 -22.51
C GLN A 160 -0.70 20.72 -23.34
N GLN A 161 -1.41 20.42 -24.42
CA GLN A 161 -2.04 21.44 -25.27
C GLN A 161 -3.29 22.10 -24.65
N GLN A 162 -3.86 21.52 -23.59
CA GLN A 162 -5.01 22.13 -22.87
C GLN A 162 -4.58 23.07 -21.73
N ALA A 163 -3.29 23.17 -21.41
CA ALA A 163 -2.79 24.00 -20.32
C ALA A 163 -2.37 25.43 -20.75
N GLU A 164 -2.33 25.74 -22.05
CA GLU A 164 -1.84 27.03 -22.57
C GLU A 164 -2.92 28.10 -22.79
N GLN A 165 -4.18 27.86 -22.43
CA GLN A 165 -5.23 28.87 -22.57
C GLN A 165 -6.06 29.03 -21.29
N ALA A 166 -5.55 29.83 -20.35
CA ALA A 166 -6.37 30.49 -19.34
C ALA A 166 -5.76 31.84 -18.92
N PRO A 167 -6.54 32.92 -18.86
CA PRO A 167 -6.04 34.25 -18.55
C PRO A 167 -5.78 34.43 -17.05
N THR A 168 -4.72 35.16 -16.75
CA THR A 168 -4.29 35.59 -15.42
C THR A 168 -5.23 36.68 -14.87
N PRO A 169 -5.70 36.61 -13.61
CA PRO A 169 -6.19 37.80 -12.93
C PRO A 169 -5.11 38.37 -11.99
N GLU A 170 -4.92 39.68 -12.14
CA GLU A 170 -4.08 40.55 -11.33
C GLU A 170 -4.42 40.49 -9.84
N ARG A 171 -3.36 40.64 -9.04
CA ARG A 171 -3.40 40.76 -7.60
C ARG A 171 -2.96 42.18 -7.24
N SER A 172 -3.72 42.86 -6.39
CA SER A 172 -3.18 43.96 -5.58
C SER A 172 -3.88 44.05 -4.21
N PRO A 173 -3.20 44.61 -3.20
CA PRO A 173 -3.43 44.28 -1.80
C PRO A 173 -4.16 45.40 -1.05
N ALA A 174 -4.87 45.03 0.02
CA ALA A 174 -5.22 45.98 1.07
C ALA A 174 -5.17 45.26 2.43
N ALA A 175 -4.24 45.71 3.26
CA ALA A 175 -4.19 45.43 4.69
C ALA A 175 -5.08 46.44 5.42
N SER A 176 -5.81 46.01 6.45
CA SER A 176 -5.76 46.64 7.79
C SER A 176 -6.70 45.97 8.82
N PRO A 177 -6.44 46.19 10.13
CA PRO A 177 -6.75 45.24 11.20
C PRO A 177 -7.78 45.76 12.19
N VAL A 178 -8.83 44.99 12.47
CA VAL A 178 -9.71 45.13 13.66
C VAL A 178 -10.32 43.73 13.84
N ALA A 179 -10.16 42.97 14.93
CA ALA A 179 -10.60 43.30 16.26
C ALA A 179 -9.95 42.35 17.29
N ALA A 180 -9.30 42.97 18.29
CA ALA A 180 -9.13 42.36 19.60
C ALA A 180 -10.41 42.66 20.41
N ALA A 181 -11.18 41.64 20.78
CA ALA A 181 -12.06 41.58 21.96
C ALA A 181 -13.01 40.37 21.87
N ALA A 182 -12.56 39.21 22.33
CA ALA A 182 -13.44 38.13 22.81
C ALA A 182 -12.65 37.15 23.68
N ALA A 183 -11.97 37.68 24.70
CA ALA A 183 -11.43 36.88 25.78
C ALA A 183 -12.52 36.70 26.84
N ALA A 184 -13.25 35.57 26.80
CA ALA A 184 -13.89 35.03 27.99
C ALA A 184 -14.41 33.60 27.74
N ARG A 185 -13.93 32.66 28.57
CA ARG A 185 -14.58 31.41 28.93
C ARG A 185 -14.64 30.32 27.86
N ARG A 186 -13.49 29.65 27.65
CA ARG A 186 -13.49 28.20 27.40
C ARG A 186 -12.60 27.54 28.45
N GLY A 187 -13.24 26.72 29.30
CA GLY A 187 -12.56 25.93 30.31
C GLY A 187 -11.43 25.13 29.69
N ARG A 188 -10.23 25.29 30.25
CA ARG A 188 -9.10 24.42 29.95
C ARG A 188 -9.51 22.99 30.28
N ARG A 189 -9.79 22.20 29.25
CA ARG A 189 -9.70 20.74 29.36
C ARG A 189 -8.28 20.41 29.87
N PRO A 190 -8.13 19.47 30.82
CA PRO A 190 -6.82 19.08 31.28
C PRO A 190 -5.99 18.64 30.07
N LYS A 191 -4.81 19.24 29.91
CA LYS A 191 -3.78 18.74 28.99
C LYS A 191 -3.63 17.25 29.33
N SER A 192 -3.98 16.37 28.39
CA SER A 192 -3.61 14.97 28.49
C SER A 192 -2.10 14.95 28.67
N GLN A 193 -1.66 14.59 29.87
CA GLN A 193 -0.24 14.41 30.14
C GLN A 193 0.25 13.39 29.12
N LEU A 194 1.13 13.84 28.23
CA LEU A 194 1.98 12.94 27.46
C LEU A 194 2.72 12.13 28.54
N GLY A 195 2.27 10.89 28.76
CA GLY A 195 2.83 10.01 29.79
C GLY A 195 4.35 10.00 29.66
N GLY A 196 5.03 10.15 30.81
CA GLY A 196 6.45 10.42 30.90
C GLY A 196 7.26 9.57 29.95
N VAL A 197 8.00 10.24 29.06
CA VAL A 197 9.07 9.63 28.27
C VAL A 197 10.01 8.97 29.26
N THR A 198 10.11 7.65 29.22
CA THR A 198 10.96 6.90 30.15
C THR A 198 12.42 7.17 29.77
N ASP A 199 13.17 7.72 30.71
CA ASP A 199 14.50 8.30 30.51
C ASP A 199 15.62 7.27 30.22
N ARG A 200 15.27 6.04 29.85
CA ARG A 200 16.15 4.86 29.91
C ARG A 200 17.11 4.69 28.74
N HIS A 201 16.93 5.41 27.62
CA HIS A 201 17.83 5.33 26.46
C HIS A 201 17.97 6.70 25.80
N GLN A 202 18.90 7.52 26.27
CA GLN A 202 19.20 8.81 25.66
C GLN A 202 20.43 8.68 24.76
N HIS A 203 20.20 8.50 23.45
CA HIS A 203 21.25 8.69 22.46
C HIS A 203 21.77 10.14 22.54
N PRO A 204 23.07 10.39 22.80
CA PRO A 204 23.57 11.73 23.12
C PRO A 204 23.25 12.77 22.04
N LEU A 205 23.39 12.39 20.77
CA LEU A 205 23.08 13.25 19.62
C LEU A 205 21.59 13.63 19.55
N LEU A 206 20.67 12.67 19.75
CA LEU A 206 19.23 12.92 19.70
C LEU A 206 18.80 13.86 20.81
N LYS A 207 19.32 13.67 22.03
CA LYS A 207 19.01 14.56 23.16
C LYS A 207 19.39 16.01 22.85
N ALA A 208 20.58 16.21 22.29
CA ALA A 208 21.08 17.54 21.94
C ALA A 208 20.25 18.17 20.81
N GLU A 209 20.00 17.43 19.71
CA GLU A 209 19.30 17.98 18.55
C GLU A 209 17.79 18.17 18.78
N LEU A 210 17.13 17.34 19.60
CA LEU A 210 15.71 17.52 19.95
C LEU A 210 15.47 18.71 20.88
N ALA A 211 16.46 19.09 21.70
CA ALA A 211 16.40 20.28 22.55
C ALA A 211 16.73 21.58 21.78
N ALA A 212 17.41 21.46 20.63
CA ALA A 212 17.79 22.60 19.82
C ALA A 212 16.58 23.23 19.11
N VAL A 213 16.60 24.55 18.95
CA VAL A 213 15.60 25.26 18.13
C VAL A 213 15.80 24.86 16.66
N PRO A 214 14.73 24.42 15.95
CA PRO A 214 14.84 24.06 14.54
C PRO A 214 15.31 25.25 13.70
N GLN A 215 16.49 25.12 13.09
CA GLN A 215 17.04 26.17 12.21
C GLN A 215 16.51 26.11 10.78
N LEU A 216 15.73 25.07 10.43
CA LEU A 216 15.13 24.85 9.10
C LEU A 216 16.14 24.89 7.93
N ARG A 217 17.39 24.51 8.18
CA ARG A 217 18.46 24.35 7.17
C ARG A 217 19.10 22.97 7.29
N TYR A 218 19.60 22.43 6.18
CA TYR A 218 20.31 21.16 6.17
C TYR A 218 21.63 21.28 6.94
N LYS A 219 21.81 20.41 7.96
CA LYS A 219 23.01 20.36 8.81
C LYS A 219 23.87 19.11 8.60
N GLY A 220 23.36 18.10 7.90
CA GLY A 220 24.04 16.79 7.82
C GLY A 220 24.18 16.06 9.15
N VAL A 221 23.21 16.23 10.08
CA VAL A 221 23.23 15.53 11.40
C VAL A 221 23.30 14.01 11.20
N ILE A 222 22.53 13.50 10.24
CA ILE A 222 22.55 12.10 9.82
C ILE A 222 23.51 12.02 8.63
N ARG A 223 24.48 11.09 8.70
CA ARG A 223 25.67 11.06 7.84
C ARG A 223 25.46 10.17 6.62
N ASP A 224 24.92 8.98 6.88
CA ASP A 224 24.73 7.90 5.93
C ASP A 224 23.53 7.05 6.39
N MET A 225 23.28 5.95 5.66
CA MET A 225 22.14 5.06 5.92
C MET A 225 22.30 4.26 7.22
N ASP A 226 23.51 3.85 7.57
CA ASP A 226 23.75 3.09 8.80
C ASP A 226 23.53 3.98 10.03
N HIS A 227 24.05 5.21 9.99
CA HIS A 227 23.79 6.23 11.01
C HIS A 227 22.31 6.59 11.09
N PHE A 228 21.59 6.61 9.96
CA PHE A 228 20.14 6.78 9.95
C PHE A 228 19.44 5.65 10.71
N LEU A 229 19.72 4.38 10.40
CA LEU A 229 19.09 3.24 11.05
C LEU A 229 19.33 3.22 12.56
N GLU A 230 20.55 3.54 12.98
CA GLU A 230 20.91 3.71 14.40
C GLU A 230 20.08 4.82 15.07
N LEU A 231 20.03 6.02 14.46
CA LEU A 231 19.28 7.14 15.02
C LEU A 231 17.77 6.93 15.00
N ASP A 232 17.23 6.28 13.97
CA ASP A 232 15.81 6.01 13.83
C ASP A 232 15.37 5.05 14.95
N GLU A 233 16.12 3.96 15.16
CA GLU A 233 15.87 3.02 16.25
C GLU A 233 16.02 3.68 17.63
N ALA A 234 17.03 4.54 17.80
CA ALA A 234 17.21 5.31 19.03
C ALA A 234 16.07 6.31 19.26
N TYR A 235 15.57 6.94 18.19
CA TYR A 235 14.45 7.87 18.24
C TYR A 235 13.15 7.16 18.61
N GLU A 236 12.87 5.99 18.05
CA GLU A 236 11.72 5.17 18.42
C GLU A 236 11.72 4.79 19.91
N ARG A 237 12.89 4.40 20.44
CA ARG A 237 13.05 4.16 21.89
C ARG A 237 12.86 5.42 22.72
N HIS A 238 13.31 6.57 22.22
CA HIS A 238 13.13 7.86 22.90
C HIS A 238 11.64 8.26 22.99
N VAL A 239 10.84 7.99 21.97
CA VAL A 239 9.40 8.33 21.96
C VAL A 239 8.48 7.24 22.50
N LYS A 240 9.07 6.16 23.04
CA LYS A 240 8.37 4.98 23.55
C LYS A 240 7.32 5.34 24.60
N ARG A 241 6.12 4.78 24.44
CA ARG A 241 4.96 4.97 25.32
C ARG A 241 4.99 4.01 26.51
N ALA A 242 4.08 4.23 27.47
CA ALA A 242 3.83 3.30 28.56
C ALA A 242 3.43 1.93 28.01
N ALA A 243 4.32 0.95 28.17
CA ALA A 243 4.10 -0.45 27.83
C ALA A 243 3.11 -1.09 28.81
N GLY A 244 2.35 -2.08 28.34
CA GLY A 244 1.60 -2.96 29.25
C GLY A 244 2.51 -4.02 29.88
N ALA A 245 1.93 -5.18 30.23
CA ALA A 245 2.69 -6.30 30.76
C ALA A 245 3.83 -6.73 29.82
N ALA A 246 5.02 -6.95 30.38
CA ALA A 246 6.18 -7.40 29.62
C ALA A 246 5.97 -8.82 29.06
N PRO A 247 6.63 -9.23 27.96
CA PRO A 247 6.42 -10.54 27.34
C PRO A 247 6.55 -11.76 28.27
N HIS A 248 7.42 -11.67 29.28
CA HIS A 248 7.63 -12.73 30.26
C HIS A 248 6.57 -12.75 31.38
N GLN A 249 5.92 -11.61 31.64
CA GLN A 249 4.87 -11.44 32.66
C GLN A 249 3.47 -11.63 32.09
N ASP A 250 3.30 -11.44 30.78
CA ASP A 250 2.03 -11.56 30.10
C ASP A 250 1.76 -13.02 29.66
N PRO A 251 0.76 -13.71 30.23
CA PRO A 251 0.42 -15.08 29.85
C PRO A 251 -0.19 -15.19 28.45
N SER A 252 -0.73 -14.09 27.92
CA SER A 252 -1.32 -14.03 26.58
C SER A 252 -0.28 -13.75 25.48
N TRP A 253 0.98 -13.48 25.85
CA TRP A 253 2.02 -13.19 24.87
C TRP A 253 2.30 -14.39 23.96
N PRO A 254 2.36 -14.21 22.62
CA PRO A 254 2.58 -15.31 21.68
C PRO A 254 4.07 -15.67 21.57
N ARG A 255 4.52 -16.56 22.45
CA ARG A 255 5.94 -16.96 22.60
C ARG A 255 6.40 -17.98 21.55
N SER A 256 5.48 -18.81 21.05
CA SER A 256 5.80 -19.84 20.06
C SER A 256 5.14 -19.57 18.70
N ALA A 257 5.67 -20.18 17.64
CA ALA A 257 5.10 -20.08 16.31
C ALA A 257 3.66 -20.61 16.25
N GLU A 258 3.34 -21.63 17.04
CA GLU A 258 2.00 -22.20 17.14
C GLU A 258 1.03 -21.21 17.77
N GLN A 259 1.43 -20.54 18.86
CA GLN A 259 0.61 -19.50 19.49
C GLN A 259 0.39 -18.32 18.54
N GLN A 260 1.43 -17.91 17.82
CA GLN A 260 1.31 -16.85 16.80
C GLN A 260 0.32 -17.25 15.70
N ARG A 261 0.38 -18.49 15.20
CA ARG A 261 -0.59 -19.02 14.23
C ARG A 261 -2.03 -19.03 14.75
N VAL A 262 -2.25 -19.30 16.04
CA VAL A 262 -3.59 -19.20 16.66
C VAL A 262 -4.12 -17.77 16.59
N TYR A 263 -3.28 -16.78 16.91
CA TYR A 263 -3.65 -15.37 16.82
C TYR A 263 -3.93 -14.91 15.38
N VAL A 264 -3.08 -15.32 14.45
CA VAL A 264 -3.26 -15.07 13.00
C VAL A 264 -4.56 -15.68 12.52
N ARG A 265 -4.84 -16.96 12.82
CA ARG A 265 -6.09 -17.63 12.47
C ARG A 265 -7.31 -16.85 12.97
N LYS A 266 -7.29 -16.41 14.23
CA LYS A 266 -8.39 -15.62 14.81
C LYS A 266 -8.64 -14.32 14.03
N LEU A 267 -7.60 -13.66 13.55
CA LEU A 267 -7.73 -12.45 12.74
C LEU A 267 -8.22 -12.75 11.32
N VAL A 268 -7.73 -13.83 10.69
CA VAL A 268 -8.24 -14.32 9.40
C VAL A 268 -9.74 -14.59 9.50
N ASP A 269 -10.17 -15.35 10.51
CA ASP A 269 -11.59 -15.63 10.78
C ASP A 269 -12.38 -14.34 11.00
N SER A 270 -11.78 -13.35 11.70
CA SER A 270 -12.40 -12.05 11.93
C SER A 270 -12.51 -11.21 10.64
N ILE A 271 -11.60 -11.37 9.67
CA ILE A 271 -11.64 -10.71 8.37
C ILE A 271 -12.72 -11.35 7.49
N THR A 272 -12.74 -12.69 7.43
CA THR A 272 -13.59 -13.48 6.53
C THR A 272 -14.99 -13.75 7.06
N ASP A 273 -15.26 -13.51 8.35
CA ASP A 273 -16.64 -13.50 8.86
C ASP A 273 -17.38 -12.25 8.36
N LEU A 274 -18.21 -12.47 7.34
CA LEU A 274 -19.03 -11.45 6.68
C LEU A 274 -20.53 -11.63 6.99
N LYS A 275 -20.87 -12.34 8.07
CA LYS A 275 -22.28 -12.61 8.44
C LYS A 275 -22.98 -11.36 8.95
N SER A 276 -22.29 -10.53 9.73
CA SER A 276 -22.85 -9.29 10.27
C SER A 276 -21.75 -8.30 10.63
N PHE A 277 -21.69 -7.20 9.89
CA PHE A 277 -20.74 -6.11 10.10
C PHE A 277 -21.41 -4.75 9.82
N TYR A 278 -20.81 -3.69 10.31
CA TYR A 278 -21.36 -2.34 10.33
C TYR A 278 -21.83 -1.86 8.95
N GLU A 279 -21.02 -2.04 7.90
CA GLU A 279 -21.35 -1.59 6.55
C GLU A 279 -22.56 -2.35 5.97
N LEU A 280 -22.68 -3.65 6.24
CA LEU A 280 -23.84 -4.48 5.87
C LEU A 280 -25.11 -4.01 6.61
N ARG A 281 -25.04 -3.87 7.95
CA ARG A 281 -26.19 -3.39 8.75
C ARG A 281 -26.67 -2.01 8.29
N LYS A 282 -25.74 -1.15 7.89
CA LYS A 282 -26.04 0.18 7.34
C LYS A 282 -26.63 0.12 5.92
N ALA A 283 -26.25 -0.85 5.10
CA ALA A 283 -26.88 -1.09 3.80
C ALA A 283 -28.33 -1.55 3.98
N GLU A 284 -28.58 -2.51 4.88
CA GLU A 284 -29.91 -3.03 5.23
C GLU A 284 -30.82 -1.92 5.77
N GLU A 285 -30.33 -1.10 6.71
CA GLU A 285 -31.12 0.02 7.26
C GLU A 285 -31.51 1.03 6.15
N ARG A 286 -30.62 1.27 5.18
CA ARG A 286 -30.92 2.15 4.04
C ARG A 286 -31.99 1.56 3.13
N ARG A 287 -31.92 0.24 2.87
CA ARG A 287 -32.95 -0.47 2.10
C ARG A 287 -34.31 -0.41 2.80
N ALA A 288 -34.37 -0.72 4.10
CA ALA A 288 -35.60 -0.66 4.88
C ALA A 288 -36.24 0.74 4.87
N LYS A 289 -35.43 1.81 4.90
CA LYS A 289 -35.91 3.19 4.77
C LYS A 289 -36.51 3.48 3.39
N LEU A 290 -35.89 3.00 2.32
CA LEU A 290 -36.39 3.19 0.95
C LEU A 290 -37.72 2.43 0.72
N GLU A 291 -37.83 1.22 1.27
CA GLU A 291 -39.05 0.42 1.22
C GLU A 291 -40.18 1.10 2.05
N GLY A 292 -39.87 1.62 3.23
CA GLY A 292 -40.82 2.36 4.08
C GLY A 292 -41.31 3.69 3.50
N VAL A 293 -40.50 4.36 2.67
CA VAL A 293 -40.93 5.58 1.95
C VAL A 293 -41.83 5.21 0.76
N SER A 294 -41.48 4.14 0.04
CA SER A 294 -42.25 3.67 -1.12
C SER A 294 -43.65 3.18 -0.74
N SER A 295 -43.80 2.54 0.43
CA SER A 295 -45.11 2.11 0.94
C SER A 295 -45.99 3.29 1.39
N ARG A 296 -45.42 4.34 1.98
CA ARG A 296 -46.17 5.56 2.35
C ARG A 296 -46.62 6.37 1.14
N ALA A 297 -45.80 6.47 0.09
CA ALA A 297 -46.18 7.16 -1.14
C ALA A 297 -47.35 6.47 -1.87
N ARG A 298 -47.52 5.15 -1.71
CA ARG A 298 -48.67 4.41 -2.26
C ARG A 298 -49.95 4.49 -1.42
N GLY A 299 -49.85 4.81 -0.13
CA GLY A 299 -51.00 4.83 0.78
C GLY A 299 -51.72 6.19 0.89
N GLN A 300 -51.21 7.23 0.23
CA GLN A 300 -51.70 8.60 0.40
C GLN A 300 -52.20 9.25 -0.91
N ASP A 301 -52.56 8.43 -1.90
CA ASP A 301 -53.17 8.90 -3.16
C ASP A 301 -54.41 8.07 -3.51
N GLY A 302 -55.46 8.29 -2.70
CA GLY A 302 -56.86 8.06 -3.09
C GLY A 302 -57.52 9.32 -3.67
N GLY A 303 -56.75 10.36 -3.95
CA GLY A 303 -57.22 11.60 -4.55
C GLY A 303 -56.75 11.68 -6.01
N VAL A 304 -57.67 11.48 -6.94
CA VAL A 304 -57.46 11.71 -8.37
C VAL A 304 -56.92 13.12 -8.60
N ILE A 305 -55.61 13.25 -8.81
CA ILE A 305 -55.02 14.40 -9.49
C ILE A 305 -54.49 13.89 -10.82
N VAL A 306 -55.23 14.21 -11.88
CA VAL A 306 -54.77 14.15 -13.26
C VAL A 306 -53.62 15.15 -13.39
N VAL A 307 -52.38 14.68 -13.17
CA VAL A 307 -51.18 15.44 -13.51
C VAL A 307 -50.86 15.15 -14.97
N SER A 308 -51.12 16.18 -15.75
CA SER A 308 -50.84 16.34 -17.17
C SER A 308 -49.38 16.02 -17.49
N GLU A 309 -49.20 15.29 -18.59
CA GLU A 309 -47.93 15.11 -19.28
C GLU A 309 -47.23 16.46 -19.49
N SER A 310 -46.12 16.69 -18.80
CA SER A 310 -45.23 17.80 -19.09
C SER A 310 -43.77 17.38 -18.87
N GLY A 311 -43.11 17.02 -19.97
CA GLY A 311 -41.72 17.37 -20.24
C GLY A 311 -40.64 16.40 -19.76
N PRO A 312 -39.90 15.74 -20.68
CA PRO A 312 -38.66 15.07 -20.33
C PRO A 312 -37.58 16.12 -20.00
N SER A 313 -37.16 16.14 -18.74
CA SER A 313 -36.03 16.94 -18.27
C SER A 313 -34.73 16.54 -18.99
N SER A 314 -34.31 17.44 -19.88
CA SER A 314 -32.94 17.76 -20.29
C SER A 314 -31.89 16.66 -20.15
N ARG A 315 -31.90 15.72 -21.11
CA ARG A 315 -30.71 14.96 -21.48
C ARG A 315 -29.65 15.90 -22.05
N LYS A 316 -28.45 15.80 -21.48
CA LYS A 316 -27.16 16.22 -22.03
C LYS A 316 -27.10 15.92 -23.54
N ARG A 317 -27.33 16.93 -24.38
CA ARG A 317 -27.07 16.85 -25.82
C ARG A 317 -25.56 16.95 -26.03
N LYS A 318 -24.90 15.81 -26.21
CA LYS A 318 -23.57 15.73 -26.83
C LYS A 318 -23.79 15.88 -28.34
N ARG A 319 -23.48 17.05 -28.89
CA ARG A 319 -23.38 17.26 -30.34
C ARG A 319 -22.15 16.51 -30.85
N GLY A 320 -22.31 15.69 -31.89
CA GLY A 320 -21.22 15.23 -32.76
C GLY A 320 -20.67 16.37 -33.62
N PRO A 321 -19.61 16.15 -34.43
CA PRO A 321 -19.77 15.35 -35.66
C PRO A 321 -18.56 14.49 -36.10
N GLY A 322 -18.78 13.63 -37.11
CA GLY A 322 -17.82 12.77 -37.84
C GLY A 322 -17.96 11.30 -37.42
N ASP A 323 -18.70 10.43 -38.11
CA ASP A 323 -18.52 9.96 -39.50
C ASP A 323 -17.09 9.46 -39.76
N ASP A 324 -16.84 8.22 -39.35
CA ASP A 324 -16.07 7.22 -40.09
C ASP A 324 -16.33 5.86 -39.44
N GLY A 325 -16.75 4.89 -40.25
CA GLY A 325 -17.10 3.55 -39.82
C GLY A 325 -15.90 2.77 -39.31
N ASP A 326 -16.04 2.18 -38.13
CA ASP A 326 -15.20 1.07 -37.69
C ASP A 326 -16.08 0.16 -36.82
N GLU A 327 -16.45 -0.99 -37.37
CA GLU A 327 -17.11 -2.09 -36.67
C GLU A 327 -16.12 -2.64 -35.64
N ARG A 328 -16.17 -2.11 -34.42
CA ARG A 328 -15.47 -2.71 -33.28
C ARG A 328 -16.48 -3.40 -32.39
N GLU A 329 -16.36 -4.72 -32.41
CA GLU A 329 -17.00 -5.69 -31.53
C GLU A 329 -17.11 -5.14 -30.10
N ASP A 330 -18.35 -4.89 -29.71
CA ASP A 330 -18.70 -4.57 -28.34
C ASP A 330 -18.24 -5.72 -27.44
N ALA A 331 -17.34 -5.38 -26.52
CA ALA A 331 -17.06 -6.18 -25.35
C ALA A 331 -18.37 -6.33 -24.56
N VAL A 332 -19.02 -7.48 -24.74
CA VAL A 332 -20.14 -7.97 -23.96
C VAL A 332 -19.64 -8.14 -22.51
N THR A 333 -19.69 -7.06 -21.73
CA THR A 333 -19.64 -7.16 -20.28
C THR A 333 -20.93 -7.80 -19.83
N VAL A 334 -20.80 -9.01 -19.31
CA VAL A 334 -21.82 -9.84 -18.67
C VAL A 334 -22.51 -9.06 -17.53
N GLU A 335 -23.52 -8.25 -17.85
CA GLU A 335 -24.45 -7.61 -16.91
C GLU A 335 -25.87 -8.21 -16.99
N GLU A 336 -26.03 -9.41 -17.52
CA GLU A 336 -27.33 -10.11 -17.61
C GLU A 336 -27.43 -11.30 -16.65
N SER A 337 -27.56 -11.03 -15.34
CA SER A 337 -28.24 -11.98 -14.41
C SER A 337 -28.45 -11.49 -12.97
N ALA A 338 -28.00 -10.28 -12.62
CA ALA A 338 -28.30 -9.69 -11.32
C ALA A 338 -29.63 -8.92 -11.40
N GLY A 339 -30.59 -9.27 -10.55
CA GLY A 339 -31.89 -8.60 -10.49
C GLY A 339 -31.72 -7.08 -10.49
N ALA A 340 -32.54 -6.37 -11.28
CA ALA A 340 -32.38 -4.95 -11.53
C ALA A 340 -32.18 -4.16 -10.22
N ARG A 341 -31.00 -3.55 -10.05
CA ARG A 341 -30.64 -2.78 -8.86
C ARG A 341 -31.73 -1.73 -8.58
N PRO A 342 -32.35 -1.73 -7.38
CA PRO A 342 -33.36 -0.73 -7.05
C PRO A 342 -32.83 0.69 -7.17
N LYS A 343 -33.64 1.60 -7.73
CA LYS A 343 -33.28 3.02 -7.85
C LYS A 343 -33.04 3.61 -6.46
N GLY A 344 -31.88 4.25 -6.27
CA GLY A 344 -31.52 4.91 -5.00
C GLY A 344 -30.60 4.09 -4.08
N ILE A 345 -30.29 2.83 -4.41
CA ILE A 345 -29.29 2.03 -3.68
C ILE A 345 -27.93 2.12 -4.39
N SER A 346 -26.85 2.30 -3.62
CA SER A 346 -25.49 2.33 -4.18
C SER A 346 -25.06 0.95 -4.69
N LYS A 347 -24.10 0.88 -5.62
CA LYS A 347 -23.56 -0.40 -6.10
C LYS A 347 -23.00 -1.24 -4.94
N THR A 348 -22.24 -0.62 -4.04
CA THR A 348 -21.68 -1.28 -2.85
C THR A 348 -22.78 -1.84 -1.96
N ASP A 349 -23.79 -1.04 -1.61
CA ASP A 349 -24.87 -1.51 -0.73
C ASP A 349 -25.66 -2.66 -1.35
N TRP A 350 -25.87 -2.60 -2.67
CA TRP A 350 -26.53 -3.67 -3.40
C TRP A 350 -25.75 -4.98 -3.32
N ILE A 351 -24.44 -4.95 -3.58
CA ILE A 351 -23.57 -6.15 -3.47
C ILE A 351 -23.55 -6.69 -2.04
N LEU A 352 -23.56 -5.82 -1.03
CA LEU A 352 -23.57 -6.25 0.37
C LEU A 352 -24.84 -7.03 0.74
N MET A 353 -25.99 -6.60 0.23
CA MET A 353 -27.29 -7.18 0.55
C MET A 353 -27.71 -8.32 -0.38
N ASP A 354 -27.00 -8.50 -1.49
CA ASP A 354 -27.35 -9.52 -2.47
C ASP A 354 -26.95 -10.91 -1.94
N GLU A 355 -27.94 -11.81 -1.88
CA GLU A 355 -27.77 -13.20 -1.43
C GLU A 355 -26.88 -14.00 -2.37
N LYS A 356 -26.81 -13.60 -3.65
CA LYS A 356 -25.95 -14.24 -4.65
C LYS A 356 -24.49 -13.77 -4.58
N SER A 357 -24.23 -12.66 -3.91
CA SER A 357 -22.88 -12.10 -3.82
C SER A 357 -21.99 -12.97 -2.92
N THR A 358 -20.86 -13.41 -3.46
CA THR A 358 -19.90 -14.25 -2.74
C THR A 358 -19.22 -13.48 -1.60
N PRO A 359 -18.65 -14.17 -0.60
CA PRO A 359 -17.86 -13.51 0.46
C PRO A 359 -16.76 -12.61 -0.09
N ALA A 360 -16.03 -13.06 -1.12
CA ALA A 360 -14.99 -12.28 -1.78
C ALA A 360 -15.55 -10.98 -2.40
N GLN A 361 -16.68 -11.06 -3.10
CA GLN A 361 -17.34 -9.89 -3.71
C GLN A 361 -17.83 -8.90 -2.65
N ARG A 362 -18.39 -9.39 -1.53
CA ARG A 362 -18.82 -8.52 -0.42
C ARG A 362 -17.64 -7.81 0.23
N LEU A 363 -16.53 -8.51 0.45
CA LEU A 363 -15.33 -7.91 1.00
C LEU A 363 -14.73 -6.89 0.04
N GLU A 364 -14.59 -7.25 -1.24
CA GLU A 364 -14.12 -6.36 -2.32
C GLU A 364 -14.99 -5.09 -2.42
N ALA A 365 -16.31 -5.21 -2.29
CA ALA A 365 -17.20 -4.06 -2.32
C ALA A 365 -16.91 -3.04 -1.21
N VAL A 366 -16.44 -3.51 -0.04
CA VAL A 366 -16.07 -2.65 1.09
C VAL A 366 -14.65 -2.12 0.95
N ILE A 367 -13.70 -2.97 0.55
CA ILE A 367 -12.28 -2.61 0.50
C ILE A 367 -11.79 -2.07 -0.84
N HIS A 368 -12.65 -2.09 -1.86
CA HIS A 368 -12.42 -1.59 -3.22
C HIS A 368 -11.24 -2.24 -3.95
N HIS A 369 -10.89 -3.47 -3.56
CA HIS A 369 -9.82 -4.26 -4.15
C HIS A 369 -10.04 -5.74 -3.83
N GLY A 370 -9.76 -6.64 -4.79
CA GLY A 370 -9.75 -8.07 -4.54
C GLY A 370 -8.51 -8.45 -3.73
N ILE A 371 -8.71 -9.12 -2.60
CA ILE A 371 -7.63 -9.60 -1.73
C ILE A 371 -7.63 -11.14 -1.72
N SER A 372 -6.46 -11.74 -1.94
CA SER A 372 -6.27 -13.19 -1.90
C SER A 372 -6.06 -13.71 -0.47
N ASP A 373 -6.22 -15.02 -0.27
CA ASP A 373 -6.05 -15.67 1.03
C ASP A 373 -4.63 -15.47 1.59
N VAL A 374 -3.60 -15.58 0.74
CA VAL A 374 -2.20 -15.34 1.16
C VAL A 374 -1.97 -13.90 1.58
N GLU A 375 -2.62 -12.93 0.91
CA GLU A 375 -2.52 -11.52 1.30
C GLU A 375 -3.25 -11.24 2.62
N ILE A 376 -4.39 -11.88 2.88
CA ILE A 376 -5.08 -11.83 4.17
C ILE A 376 -4.18 -12.38 5.28
N GLU A 377 -3.50 -13.50 5.04
CA GLU A 377 -2.58 -14.09 6.02
C GLU A 377 -1.35 -13.19 6.25
N LEU A 378 -0.71 -12.68 5.19
CA LEU A 378 0.41 -11.74 5.28
C LEU A 378 0.02 -10.47 6.03
N LEU A 379 -1.18 -9.94 5.77
CA LEU A 379 -1.73 -8.79 6.49
C LEU A 379 -1.87 -9.09 7.98
N SER A 380 -2.34 -10.29 8.30
CA SER A 380 -2.55 -10.74 9.68
C SER A 380 -1.23 -10.89 10.43
N TRP A 381 -0.18 -11.44 9.80
CA TRP A 381 1.17 -11.50 10.36
C TRP A 381 1.78 -10.12 10.59
N ARG A 382 1.62 -9.20 9.62
CA ARG A 382 2.09 -7.81 9.77
C ARG A 382 1.40 -7.11 10.94
N LEU A 383 0.08 -7.28 11.07
CA LEU A 383 -0.67 -6.71 12.19
C LEU A 383 -0.29 -7.33 13.53
N LEU A 384 0.01 -8.64 13.57
CA LEU A 384 0.51 -9.34 14.75
C LEU A 384 1.82 -8.74 15.24
N ARG A 385 2.81 -8.62 14.33
CA ARG A 385 4.09 -7.99 14.66
C ARG A 385 3.90 -6.57 15.19
N ALA A 386 3.14 -5.74 14.47
CA ALA A 386 2.87 -4.36 14.87
C ALA A 386 2.13 -4.27 16.22
N ALA A 387 1.23 -5.21 16.52
CA ALA A 387 0.53 -5.26 17.81
C ALA A 387 1.47 -5.67 18.96
N MET A 388 2.44 -6.55 18.71
CA MET A 388 3.46 -6.93 19.71
C MET A 388 4.41 -5.76 20.00
N GLU A 389 4.85 -5.03 18.97
CA GLU A 389 5.64 -3.80 19.10
C GLU A 389 4.82 -2.73 19.85
N ALA A 390 3.54 -2.57 19.50
CA ALA A 390 2.64 -1.64 20.19
C ALA A 390 2.42 -2.03 21.66
N GLN A 391 2.24 -3.31 22.01
CA GLN A 391 2.07 -3.70 23.41
C GLN A 391 3.28 -3.33 24.28
N GLN A 392 4.47 -3.35 23.67
CA GLN A 392 5.70 -2.94 24.30
C GLN A 392 5.90 -1.42 24.33
N GLY A 393 4.95 -0.62 23.84
CA GLY A 393 5.02 0.84 23.86
C GLY A 393 5.65 1.48 22.62
N PHE A 394 6.02 0.71 21.60
CA PHE A 394 6.54 1.28 20.35
C PHE A 394 5.39 1.84 19.52
N THR A 395 5.50 3.12 19.16
CA THR A 395 4.56 3.75 18.25
C THR A 395 5.09 3.61 16.84
N MET A 396 4.50 2.72 16.04
CA MET A 396 4.83 2.49 14.61
C MET A 396 4.67 3.72 13.71
N ARG A 397 4.43 4.90 14.29
CA ARG A 397 4.39 6.18 13.59
C ARG A 397 5.16 7.22 14.37
N PRO A 398 5.99 8.01 13.69
CA PRO A 398 6.73 9.07 14.34
C PRO A 398 5.79 10.15 14.90
N LEU A 399 6.11 10.66 16.09
CA LEU A 399 5.39 11.76 16.73
C LEU A 399 5.32 13.03 15.85
N TRP A 400 6.31 13.22 14.97
CA TRP A 400 6.36 14.35 14.03
C TRP A 400 5.37 14.23 12.86
N SER A 401 4.67 13.11 12.70
CA SER A 401 3.62 12.95 11.68
C SER A 401 2.44 13.93 11.84
N GLY A 402 2.31 14.58 13.00
CA GLY A 402 1.22 15.52 13.29
C GLY A 402 -0.17 14.88 13.35
N SER A 403 -0.27 13.56 13.19
CA SER A 403 -1.54 12.85 13.25
C SER A 403 -2.05 12.81 14.68
N LYS A 404 -3.30 13.25 14.89
CA LYS A 404 -3.97 13.17 16.21
C LYS A 404 -4.00 11.74 16.74
N THR A 405 -4.05 10.74 15.84
CA THR A 405 -4.06 9.33 16.24
C THR A 405 -2.74 8.88 16.89
N VAL A 406 -1.62 9.53 16.56
CA VAL A 406 -0.31 9.26 17.18
C VAL A 406 -0.22 9.87 18.58
N ALA A 407 -1.05 10.88 18.87
CA ALA A 407 -1.25 11.41 20.21
C ALA A 407 -2.23 10.57 21.04
N THR A 408 -3.13 9.80 20.42
CA THR A 408 -4.08 8.91 21.10
C THR A 408 -3.51 7.50 21.16
N TRP A 409 -2.74 7.22 22.21
CA TRP A 409 -2.27 5.88 22.54
C TRP A 409 -3.31 5.15 23.39
N GLU A 410 -3.73 3.97 22.95
CA GLU A 410 -4.56 3.07 23.76
C GLU A 410 -3.67 2.11 24.55
N HIS A 411 -3.75 2.23 25.86
CA HIS A 411 -3.08 1.33 26.80
C HIS A 411 -3.94 0.07 27.01
N PHE A 412 -3.28 -1.08 27.03
CA PHE A 412 -3.87 -2.38 27.32
C PHE A 412 -2.95 -3.07 28.31
N ASP A 413 -3.53 -3.70 29.33
CA ASP A 413 -2.75 -4.32 30.40
C ASP A 413 -2.05 -5.58 29.85
N THR A 414 -2.73 -6.32 28.97
CA THR A 414 -2.20 -7.53 28.31
C THR A 414 -2.26 -7.45 26.78
N PHE A 415 -1.40 -8.21 26.12
CA PHE A 415 -1.38 -8.40 24.67
C PHE A 415 -2.71 -9.01 24.17
N GLY A 416 -3.27 -9.95 24.92
CA GLY A 416 -4.51 -10.63 24.59
C GLY A 416 -5.70 -9.68 24.51
N GLU A 417 -5.80 -8.71 25.42
CA GLU A 417 -6.81 -7.65 25.37
C GLU A 417 -6.65 -6.78 24.12
N ARG A 418 -5.42 -6.33 23.83
CA ARG A 418 -5.12 -5.56 22.62
C ARG A 418 -5.52 -6.33 21.36
N TRP A 419 -5.11 -7.59 21.26
CA TRP A 419 -5.41 -8.43 20.11
C TRP A 419 -6.91 -8.71 19.98
N HIS A 420 -7.59 -8.94 21.11
CA HIS A 420 -9.03 -9.10 21.12
C HIS A 420 -9.75 -7.85 20.60
N ALA A 421 -9.36 -6.65 21.06
CA ALA A 421 -9.90 -5.40 20.57
C ALA A 421 -9.67 -5.23 19.05
N ILE A 422 -8.48 -5.58 18.55
CA ILE A 422 -8.19 -5.57 17.11
C ILE A 422 -9.16 -6.50 16.36
N CYS A 423 -9.28 -7.76 16.77
CA CYS A 423 -10.18 -8.73 16.13
C CYS A 423 -11.64 -8.25 16.15
N VAL A 424 -12.12 -7.73 17.29
CA VAL A 424 -13.50 -7.24 17.42
C VAL A 424 -13.78 -6.07 16.47
N ASN A 425 -12.85 -5.12 16.37
CA ASN A 425 -12.99 -3.98 15.46
C ASN A 425 -12.97 -4.41 13.99
N VAL A 426 -12.06 -5.32 13.61
CA VAL A 426 -11.99 -5.85 12.23
C VAL A 426 -13.22 -6.70 11.89
N LEU A 427 -13.73 -7.45 12.85
CA LEU A 427 -14.95 -8.23 12.70
C LEU A 427 -16.17 -7.32 12.47
N ASP A 428 -16.27 -6.22 13.20
CA ASP A 428 -17.42 -5.30 13.09
C ASP A 428 -17.29 -4.31 11.94
N CYS A 429 -16.09 -3.83 11.59
CA CYS A 429 -15.92 -2.72 10.65
C CYS A 429 -14.88 -3.06 9.57
N LYS A 430 -15.36 -3.52 8.42
CA LYS A 430 -14.50 -4.05 7.35
C LYS A 430 -13.76 -2.96 6.59
N ILE A 431 -14.19 -1.69 6.68
CA ILE A 431 -13.43 -0.56 6.12
C ILE A 431 -12.06 -0.36 6.81
N ILE A 432 -11.84 -0.95 8.00
CA ILE A 432 -10.51 -0.97 8.62
C ILE A 432 -9.53 -1.74 7.73
N ILE A 433 -9.97 -2.84 7.12
CA ILE A 433 -9.14 -3.66 6.22
C ILE A 433 -8.70 -2.85 5.01
N HIS A 434 -9.60 -2.05 4.40
CA HIS A 434 -9.25 -1.11 3.34
C HIS A 434 -8.10 -0.19 3.74
N SER A 435 -8.05 0.25 5.01
CA SER A 435 -6.97 1.11 5.49
C SER A 435 -5.68 0.33 5.73
N LEU A 436 -5.77 -0.92 6.19
CA LEU A 436 -4.63 -1.81 6.42
C LEU A 436 -3.95 -2.27 5.13
N THR A 437 -4.69 -2.35 4.01
CA THR A 437 -4.14 -2.74 2.70
C THR A 437 -3.48 -1.59 1.94
N ARG A 438 -3.56 -0.35 2.44
CA ARG A 438 -2.92 0.80 1.76
C ARG A 438 -1.42 0.76 1.96
N ALA A 439 -0.68 1.03 0.88
CA ALA A 439 0.75 1.29 0.98
C ALA A 439 1.04 2.47 1.91
N ASP A 440 2.16 2.39 2.63
CA ASP A 440 2.68 3.51 3.41
C ASP A 440 2.88 4.73 2.50
N TRP A 441 2.63 5.92 3.04
CA TRP A 441 2.71 7.15 2.26
C TRP A 441 4.10 7.41 1.69
N VAL A 442 5.16 7.08 2.44
CA VAL A 442 6.55 7.24 2.00
C VAL A 442 6.82 6.34 0.79
N CYS A 443 6.48 5.06 0.90
CA CYS A 443 6.61 4.11 -0.21
C CYS A 443 5.78 4.55 -1.42
N LYS A 444 4.53 4.95 -1.19
CA LYS A 444 3.61 5.40 -2.25
C LYS A 444 4.15 6.60 -3.02
N TYR A 445 4.67 7.60 -2.30
CA TYR A 445 5.25 8.79 -2.92
C TYR A 445 6.55 8.48 -3.64
N ALA A 446 7.43 7.66 -3.05
CA ALA A 446 8.68 7.23 -3.69
C ALA A 446 8.42 6.49 -5.01
N SER A 447 7.38 5.66 -5.07
CA SER A 447 7.04 4.89 -6.28
C SER A 447 6.36 5.73 -7.37
N ALA A 448 5.60 6.77 -7.03
CA ALA A 448 4.80 7.52 -8.00
C ALA A 448 4.63 9.02 -7.67
N PRO A 449 5.73 9.79 -7.57
CA PRO A 449 5.70 11.16 -7.02
C PRO A 449 4.80 12.11 -7.83
N ALA A 450 4.87 12.05 -9.16
CA ALA A 450 4.06 12.90 -10.04
C ALA A 450 2.55 12.59 -9.92
N LYS A 451 2.19 11.31 -9.87
CA LYS A 451 0.80 10.86 -9.74
C LYS A 451 0.22 11.26 -8.39
N GLU A 452 0.99 11.09 -7.31
CA GLU A 452 0.56 11.50 -5.98
C GLU A 452 0.40 13.02 -5.86
N ARG A 453 1.32 13.80 -6.45
CA ARG A 453 1.17 15.25 -6.54
C ARG A 453 -0.11 15.65 -7.30
N GLY A 454 -0.33 15.10 -8.49
CA GLY A 454 -1.52 15.38 -9.28
C GLY A 454 -2.81 15.01 -8.54
N GLY A 455 -2.84 13.85 -7.89
CA GLY A 455 -3.97 13.41 -7.07
C GLY A 455 -4.23 14.33 -5.87
N LYS A 456 -3.18 14.84 -5.21
CA LYS A 456 -3.33 15.79 -4.10
C LYS A 456 -3.84 17.16 -4.56
N LEU A 457 -3.33 17.70 -5.66
CA LEU A 457 -3.81 18.98 -6.22
C LEU A 457 -5.27 18.88 -6.67
N SER A 458 -5.64 17.79 -7.35
CA SER A 458 -7.03 17.55 -7.74
C SER A 458 -7.96 17.46 -6.53
N ASN A 459 -7.55 16.74 -5.48
CA ASN A 459 -8.31 16.66 -4.23
C ASN A 459 -8.44 18.02 -3.55
N ASP A 460 -7.40 18.85 -3.57
CA ASP A 460 -7.42 20.20 -2.99
C ASP A 460 -8.42 21.10 -3.73
N LEU A 461 -8.43 21.07 -5.06
CA LEU A 461 -9.42 21.79 -5.88
C LEU A 461 -10.86 21.33 -5.60
N LEU A 462 -11.08 20.02 -5.49
CA LEU A 462 -12.40 19.47 -5.17
C LEU A 462 -12.85 19.87 -3.76
N ASN A 463 -11.94 19.82 -2.77
CA ASN A 463 -12.21 20.27 -1.42
C ASN A 463 -12.51 21.77 -1.37
N GLY A 464 -11.74 22.59 -2.07
CA GLY A 464 -11.98 24.04 -2.16
C GLY A 464 -13.35 24.37 -2.74
N ARG A 465 -13.77 23.68 -3.81
CA ARG A 465 -15.13 23.83 -4.37
C ARG A 465 -16.20 23.41 -3.38
N ARG A 466 -16.02 22.27 -2.70
CA ARG A 466 -16.97 21.79 -1.68
C ARG A 466 -17.06 22.76 -0.50
N ASP A 467 -15.96 23.35 -0.07
CA ASP A 467 -15.93 24.26 1.06
C ASP A 467 -16.60 25.60 0.73
N ILE A 468 -16.42 26.11 -0.49
CA ILE A 468 -17.18 27.27 -1.00
C ILE A 468 -18.67 26.92 -1.03
N GLN A 469 -19.05 25.77 -1.59
CA GLN A 469 -20.45 25.35 -1.64
C GLN A 469 -21.07 25.22 -0.24
N ASN A 470 -20.33 24.62 0.70
CA ASN A 470 -20.75 24.51 2.08
C ASN A 470 -20.86 25.87 2.76
N GLN A 471 -19.96 26.81 2.45
CA GLN A 471 -19.99 28.16 3.00
C GLN A 471 -21.21 28.93 2.48
N VAL A 472 -21.44 28.93 1.17
CA VAL A 472 -22.64 29.52 0.56
C VAL A 472 -23.91 28.90 1.16
N GLY A 473 -23.95 27.56 1.30
CA GLY A 473 -25.07 26.88 1.94
C GLY A 473 -25.30 27.35 3.38
N ARG A 474 -24.23 27.49 4.18
CA ARG A 474 -24.32 28.00 5.56
C ARG A 474 -24.80 29.45 5.61
N ASP A 475 -24.33 30.30 4.69
CA ASP A 475 -24.70 31.72 4.65
C ASP A 475 -26.16 31.90 4.25
N VAL A 476 -26.65 31.13 3.27
CA VAL A 476 -28.07 31.10 2.88
C VAL A 476 -28.94 30.63 4.05
N ILE A 477 -28.54 29.54 4.72
CA ILE A 477 -29.27 29.05 5.90
C ILE A 477 -29.32 30.13 6.99
N LYS A 478 -28.18 30.76 7.28
CA LYS A 478 -28.10 31.80 8.31
C LYS A 478 -28.95 33.03 7.95
N GLU A 479 -28.88 33.50 6.71
CA GLU A 479 -29.69 34.62 6.22
C GLU A 479 -31.19 34.28 6.32
N LYS A 480 -31.60 33.12 5.81
CA LYS A 480 -33.00 32.69 5.81
C LYS A 480 -33.54 32.44 7.21
N THR A 481 -32.76 31.83 8.09
CA THR A 481 -33.15 31.65 9.50
C THR A 481 -33.19 32.99 10.24
N SER A 482 -32.27 33.92 9.99
CA SER A 482 -32.30 35.26 10.59
C SER A 482 -33.52 36.09 10.18
N ARG A 483 -33.99 35.90 8.94
CA ARG A 483 -35.23 36.49 8.42
C ARG A 483 -36.49 35.75 8.87
N GLN A 484 -36.35 34.68 9.67
CA GLN A 484 -37.44 33.75 10.02
C GLN A 484 -38.14 33.12 8.80
N ASP A 485 -37.50 33.18 7.62
CA ASP A 485 -37.98 32.50 6.42
C ASP A 485 -37.85 30.99 6.59
N TRP A 486 -36.81 30.52 7.31
CA TRP A 486 -36.54 29.10 7.58
C TRP A 486 -36.45 28.80 9.08
N THR A 487 -36.95 27.63 9.48
CA THR A 487 -36.82 27.05 10.82
C THR A 487 -35.97 25.78 10.77
N THR A 488 -35.08 25.61 11.75
CA THR A 488 -34.21 24.43 11.88
C THR A 488 -34.69 23.57 13.04
N SER A 489 -34.89 22.27 12.81
CA SER A 489 -35.23 21.29 13.86
C SER A 489 -34.00 20.56 14.39
N GLU A 490 -34.13 19.90 15.55
CA GLU A 490 -33.09 19.05 16.14
C GLU A 490 -32.68 17.86 15.25
N ASP A 491 -33.56 17.46 14.33
CA ASP A 491 -33.30 16.40 13.36
C ASP A 491 -32.53 16.88 12.11
N PHE A 492 -31.96 18.09 12.16
CA PHE A 492 -31.28 18.75 11.04
C PHE A 492 -32.20 18.95 9.81
N GLU A 493 -33.52 19.03 10.03
CA GLU A 493 -34.45 19.45 8.97
C GLU A 493 -34.52 20.97 8.95
N ILE A 494 -34.43 21.54 7.75
CA ILE A 494 -34.67 22.95 7.49
C ILE A 494 -36.01 23.03 6.78
N ARG A 495 -36.95 23.75 7.39
CA ARG A 495 -38.28 23.99 6.84
C ARG A 495 -38.47 25.46 6.54
N ASP A 496 -39.27 25.79 5.53
CA ASP A 496 -39.68 27.16 5.29
C ASP A 496 -40.72 27.63 6.32
N LYS A 497 -41.07 28.92 6.26
CA LYS A 497 -42.08 29.56 7.11
C LYS A 497 -43.49 28.97 6.97
N ASN A 498 -43.75 28.24 5.89
CA ASN A 498 -45.01 27.53 5.65
C ASN A 498 -44.94 26.07 6.14
N GLY A 499 -43.81 25.64 6.75
CA GLY A 499 -43.57 24.28 7.22
C GLY A 499 -43.09 23.30 6.14
N GLY A 500 -42.90 23.77 4.90
CA GLY A 500 -42.40 22.98 3.78
C GLY A 500 -40.94 22.58 3.97
N LEU A 501 -40.60 21.32 3.71
CA LEU A 501 -39.24 20.82 3.88
C LEU A 501 -38.32 21.36 2.78
N VAL A 502 -37.32 22.16 3.16
CA VAL A 502 -36.34 22.77 2.26
C VAL A 502 -35.10 21.89 2.15
N LEU A 503 -34.58 21.45 3.29
CA LEU A 503 -33.41 20.58 3.34
C LEU A 503 -33.63 19.53 4.42
N LYS A 504 -33.48 18.26 4.06
CA LYS A 504 -33.36 17.18 5.03
C LYS A 504 -31.90 16.90 5.27
N GLY A 505 -31.40 17.21 6.47
CA GLY A 505 -30.04 16.86 6.89
C GLY A 505 -29.76 15.38 6.62
N GLY A 506 -28.80 15.11 5.74
CA GLY A 506 -28.38 13.77 5.41
C GLY A 506 -27.66 13.11 6.59
N HIS A 507 -28.17 11.94 6.97
CA HIS A 507 -27.58 10.93 7.85
C HIS A 507 -27.76 11.07 9.36
N LEU A 508 -28.35 10.00 9.92
CA LEU A 508 -28.31 9.54 11.31
C LEU A 508 -27.44 10.41 12.22
N GLY A 509 -28.09 11.09 13.18
CA GLY A 509 -27.39 11.74 14.27
C GLY A 509 -26.40 10.76 14.92
N ASP A 510 -25.24 11.28 15.34
CA ASP A 510 -24.11 10.51 15.87
C ASP A 510 -24.52 9.47 16.93
N ARG A 511 -25.57 9.76 17.72
CA ARG A 511 -26.13 8.81 18.70
C ARG A 511 -26.66 7.53 18.07
N LYS A 512 -27.44 7.64 16.97
CA LYS A 512 -27.95 6.45 16.25
C LYS A 512 -26.82 5.72 15.52
N ARG A 513 -25.81 6.44 15.00
CA ARG A 513 -24.61 5.80 14.41
C ARG A 513 -23.84 4.97 15.43
N ARG A 514 -23.65 5.49 16.65
CA ARG A 514 -23.02 4.76 17.75
C ARG A 514 -23.86 3.55 18.16
N GLN A 515 -25.19 3.67 18.22
CA GLN A 515 -26.07 2.54 18.51
C GLN A 515 -25.98 1.41 17.48
N LEU A 516 -25.84 1.73 16.18
CA LEU A 516 -25.64 0.73 15.12
C LEU A 516 -24.25 0.07 15.12
N ALA A 517 -23.25 0.75 15.69
CA ALA A 517 -21.90 0.23 15.85
C ALA A 517 -21.75 -0.69 17.08
N VAL A 518 -22.73 -0.70 18.00
CA VAL A 518 -22.72 -1.62 19.13
C VAL A 518 -23.36 -2.93 18.68
N ARG A 519 -22.56 -3.98 18.57
CA ARG A 519 -23.07 -5.35 18.52
C ARG A 519 -23.87 -5.57 19.80
N ALA A 520 -25.16 -5.88 19.70
CA ALA A 520 -25.91 -6.35 20.84
C ALA A 520 -25.15 -7.57 21.39
N GLN A 521 -24.47 -7.41 22.53
CA GLN A 521 -23.96 -8.55 23.26
C GLN A 521 -25.19 -9.37 23.59
N GLN A 522 -25.34 -10.51 22.91
CA GLN A 522 -26.33 -11.48 23.30
C GLN A 522 -26.03 -11.80 24.77
N SER A 523 -26.96 -11.40 25.64
CA SER A 523 -26.99 -11.78 27.03
C SER A 523 -27.08 -13.30 27.06
N ALA A 524 -25.92 -13.96 27.12
CA ALA A 524 -25.82 -15.30 27.65
C ALA A 524 -26.16 -15.19 29.13
N ASN A 525 -27.45 -15.34 29.45
CA ASN A 525 -27.89 -15.73 30.78
C ASN A 525 -27.68 -17.25 30.92
N PRO A 526 -27.39 -17.70 32.14
CA PRO A 526 -26.57 -18.87 32.45
C PRO A 526 -27.12 -20.21 31.97
#